data_AF-A0A660RV50-F1
#
_entry.id   AF-A0A660RV50-F1
#
_cell.length_a   1.000
_cell.length_b   1.000
_cell.length_c   1.000
_cell.angle_alpha   90.00
_cell.angle_beta   90.00
_cell.angle_gamma   90.00
#
_symmetry.space_group_name_H-M   'P 1'
#
loop_
_entity.id
_entity.type
_entity.pdbx_description
1 polymer ?
#
loop_
_entity_poly.entity_id
_entity_poly.type
_entity_poly.pdbx_seq_one_letter_code
_entity_poly.pdbx_strand_id
1 'polypeptide(L)'
;MNTKDRVLSLKDWIESFLVFQEEDFQFFQDLLNKKIPFDPENILLKIKNRMDTRKVFYQLYKYLPWEELSMNERKMVEKKLYKILYREELITEFITKLLEALTYLIYSESSTEFQLTSNPFIIH
;
A
#
# COMPACT_ATOMS: atom_id res chain seq x y z
N MET A 1 4.63 33.22 -14.28
CA MET A 1 5.48 32.27 -15.04
C MET A 1 6.86 32.23 -14.41
N ASN A 2 7.20 31.17 -13.67
CA ASN A 2 8.51 30.53 -13.64
C ASN A 2 8.43 29.26 -12.77
N THR A 3 7.59 28.30 -13.17
CA THR A 3 7.72 26.92 -12.68
C THR A 3 8.96 26.35 -13.35
N LYS A 4 10.14 26.69 -12.84
CA LYS A 4 11.37 25.98 -13.20
C LYS A 4 11.09 24.50 -12.99
N ASP A 5 11.30 23.70 -14.02
CA ASP A 5 11.30 22.24 -13.95
C ASP A 5 12.24 21.82 -12.82
N ARG A 6 11.68 21.62 -11.62
CA ARG A 6 12.46 21.26 -10.45
C ARG A 6 12.78 19.79 -10.60
N VAL A 7 14.03 19.50 -10.93
CA VAL A 7 14.55 18.13 -10.97
C VAL A 7 14.31 17.48 -9.61
N LEU A 8 13.67 16.30 -9.60
CA LEU A 8 13.41 15.54 -8.39
C LEU A 8 14.74 15.11 -7.76
N SER A 9 15.05 15.60 -6.56
CA SER A 9 16.25 15.18 -5.83
C SER A 9 16.02 13.91 -5.01
N LEU A 10 17.09 13.22 -4.59
CA LEU A 10 16.99 12.07 -3.69
C LEU A 10 16.29 12.43 -2.36
N LYS A 11 16.53 13.64 -1.84
CA LYS A 11 15.86 14.12 -0.63
C LYS A 11 14.37 14.32 -0.86
N ASP A 12 13.99 14.94 -1.98
CA ASP A 12 12.59 15.15 -2.34
C ASP A 12 11.86 13.80 -2.52
N TRP A 13 12.51 12.82 -3.15
CA TRP A 13 11.98 11.46 -3.28
C TRP A 13 11.81 10.76 -1.93
N ILE A 14 12.80 10.84 -1.04
CA ILE A 14 12.74 10.24 0.30
C ILE A 14 11.57 10.80 1.09
N GLU A 15 11.41 12.14 1.13
CA GLU A 15 10.31 12.76 1.85
C GLU A 15 8.96 12.38 1.25
N SER A 16 8.85 12.41 -0.08
CA SER A 16 7.62 12.04 -0.78
C SER A 16 7.23 10.59 -0.50
N PHE A 17 8.21 9.67 -0.49
CA PHE A 17 7.92 8.26 -0.24
C PHE A 17 7.57 8.01 1.23
N LEU A 18 8.21 8.70 2.18
CA LEU A 18 7.86 8.62 3.60
C LEU A 18 6.44 9.12 3.87
N VAL A 19 6.00 10.20 3.21
CA VAL A 19 4.63 10.71 3.28
C VAL A 19 3.65 9.67 2.72
N PHE A 20 3.94 9.10 1.56
CA PHE A 20 3.12 8.06 0.97
C PHE A 20 2.99 6.81 1.88
N GLN A 21 4.07 6.39 2.53
CA GLN A 21 4.02 5.31 3.52
C GLN A 21 3.18 5.68 4.75
N GLU A 22 3.20 6.93 5.18
CA GLU A 22 2.33 7.41 6.26
C GLU A 22 0.85 7.32 5.87
N GLU A 23 0.52 7.68 4.63
CA GLU A 23 -0.82 7.51 4.08
C GLU A 23 -1.25 6.04 3.97
N ASP A 24 -0.31 5.11 3.72
CA ASP A 24 -0.56 3.67 3.78
C ASP A 24 -0.92 3.24 5.21
N PHE A 25 -0.14 3.66 6.20
CA PHE A 25 -0.45 3.37 7.61
C PHE A 25 -1.79 3.96 8.03
N GLN A 26 -2.10 5.18 7.63
CA GLN A 26 -3.40 5.80 7.90
C GLN A 26 -4.54 4.99 7.27
N PHE A 27 -4.39 4.55 6.02
CA PHE A 27 -5.36 3.70 5.36
C PHE A 27 -5.59 2.38 6.10
N PHE A 28 -4.53 1.72 6.56
CA PHE A 28 -4.65 0.50 7.35
C PHE A 28 -5.32 0.74 8.69
N GLN A 29 -4.97 1.82 9.39
CA GLN A 29 -5.62 2.21 10.63
C GLN A 29 -7.11 2.50 10.42
N ASP A 30 -7.47 3.19 9.36
CA ASP A 30 -8.87 3.51 9.06
C ASP A 30 -9.68 2.26 8.71
N LEU A 31 -9.05 1.29 8.04
CA LEU A 31 -9.63 -0.01 7.76
C LEU A 31 -9.88 -0.81 9.06
N LEU A 32 -8.87 -0.93 9.91
CA LEU A 32 -8.96 -1.68 11.18
C LEU A 32 -9.96 -1.03 12.15
N ASN A 33 -10.00 0.29 12.20
CA ASN A 33 -10.91 1.05 13.07
C ASN A 33 -12.31 1.21 12.47
N LYS A 34 -12.62 0.53 11.35
CA LYS A 34 -13.93 0.57 10.67
C LYS A 34 -14.40 2.00 10.34
N LYS A 35 -13.45 2.92 10.12
CA LYS A 35 -13.73 4.27 9.64
C LYS A 35 -14.07 4.30 8.15
N ILE A 36 -13.74 3.22 7.45
CA ILE A 36 -14.10 2.98 6.05
C ILE A 36 -15.09 1.81 6.04
N PRO A 37 -16.20 1.90 5.27
CA PRO A 37 -17.10 0.77 5.05
C PRO A 37 -16.34 -0.46 4.54
N PHE A 38 -16.71 -1.63 5.02
CA PHE A 38 -16.10 -2.87 4.56
C PHE A 38 -16.68 -3.26 3.20
N ASP A 39 -15.95 -2.88 2.15
CA ASP A 39 -16.25 -3.16 0.74
C ASP A 39 -15.01 -3.83 0.11
N PRO A 40 -15.00 -5.17 -0.03
CA PRO A 40 -13.84 -5.91 -0.51
C PRO A 40 -13.31 -5.44 -1.86
N GLU A 41 -14.19 -5.11 -2.81
CA GLU A 41 -13.78 -4.69 -4.16
C GLU A 41 -13.06 -3.34 -4.11
N ASN A 42 -13.60 -2.39 -3.36
CA ASN A 42 -12.99 -1.08 -3.19
C ASN A 42 -11.68 -1.15 -2.39
N ILE A 43 -11.61 -2.03 -1.37
CA ILE A 43 -10.37 -2.27 -0.62
C ILE A 43 -9.29 -2.83 -1.56
N LEU A 44 -9.62 -3.83 -2.38
CA LEU A 44 -8.70 -4.42 -3.36
C LEU A 44 -8.23 -3.38 -4.39
N LEU A 45 -9.14 -2.54 -4.89
CA LEU A 45 -8.80 -1.45 -5.81
C LEU A 45 -7.83 -0.45 -5.17
N LYS A 46 -8.06 -0.06 -3.93
CA LYS A 46 -7.16 0.85 -3.19
C LYS A 46 -5.79 0.22 -2.95
N ILE A 47 -5.72 -1.05 -2.56
CA ILE A 47 -4.45 -1.78 -2.42
C ILE A 47 -3.71 -1.80 -3.75
N LYS A 48 -4.38 -2.15 -4.85
CA LYS A 48 -3.79 -2.18 -6.18
C LYS A 48 -3.19 -0.82 -6.57
N ASN A 49 -3.96 0.26 -6.43
CA ASN A 49 -3.49 1.61 -6.74
C ASN A 49 -2.26 2.00 -5.91
N ARG A 50 -2.24 1.67 -4.62
CA ARG A 50 -1.08 1.91 -3.74
C ARG A 50 0.14 1.10 -4.18
N MET A 51 -0.04 -0.16 -4.59
CA MET A 51 1.06 -0.98 -5.12
C MET A 51 1.60 -0.44 -6.45
N ASP A 52 0.74 0.08 -7.32
CA ASP A 52 1.18 0.68 -8.58
C ASP A 52 1.94 2.00 -8.34
N THR A 53 1.47 2.86 -7.43
CA THR A 53 2.22 4.06 -7.01
C THR A 53 3.58 3.71 -6.40
N ARG A 54 3.64 2.68 -5.56
CA ARG A 54 4.90 2.18 -4.98
C ARG A 54 5.90 1.72 -6.05
N LYS A 55 5.45 1.04 -7.12
CA LYS A 55 6.32 0.70 -8.26
C LYS A 55 6.91 1.94 -8.91
N VAL A 56 6.13 3.02 -9.03
CA VAL A 56 6.63 4.30 -9.57
C VAL A 56 7.73 4.87 -8.68
N PHE A 57 7.55 4.87 -7.35
CA PHE A 57 8.62 5.28 -6.42
C PHE A 57 9.91 4.48 -6.65
N TYR A 58 9.83 3.16 -6.74
CA TYR A 58 11.01 2.32 -7.00
C TYR A 58 11.65 2.55 -8.37
N GLN A 59 10.85 2.84 -9.40
CA GLN A 59 11.37 3.17 -10.72
C GLN A 59 12.14 4.50 -10.70
N LEU A 60 11.57 5.53 -10.08
CA LEU A 60 12.19 6.86 -9.97
C LEU A 60 13.51 6.80 -9.20
N TYR A 61 13.57 6.03 -8.11
CA TYR A 61 14.76 5.88 -7.28
C TYR A 61 16.02 5.48 -8.09
N LYS A 62 15.87 4.64 -9.12
CA LYS A 62 16.99 4.17 -9.96
C LYS A 62 17.71 5.28 -10.71
N TYR A 63 17.06 6.43 -10.89
CA TYR A 63 17.57 7.55 -11.66
C TYR A 63 18.03 8.72 -10.79
N LEU A 64 18.01 8.58 -9.45
CA LEU A 64 18.38 9.66 -8.54
C LEU A 64 19.88 9.64 -8.25
N PRO A 65 20.60 10.75 -8.48
CA PRO A 65 22.04 10.82 -8.26
C PRO A 65 22.38 10.78 -6.77
N TRP A 66 23.43 10.05 -6.44
CA TRP A 66 23.97 9.87 -5.08
C TRP A 66 25.26 10.65 -4.85
N GLU A 67 25.95 10.95 -5.95
CA GLU A 67 27.31 11.46 -6.00
C GLU A 67 27.40 12.88 -5.45
N GLU A 68 26.32 13.66 -5.57
CA GLU A 68 26.23 15.07 -5.18
C GLU A 68 26.11 15.28 -3.65
N LEU A 69 25.94 14.21 -2.87
CA LEU A 69 25.75 14.30 -1.41
C LEU A 69 27.08 14.32 -0.67
N SER A 70 27.23 15.28 0.26
CA SER A 70 28.32 15.27 1.24
C SER A 70 28.23 14.07 2.18
N MET A 71 29.33 13.74 2.85
CA MET A 71 29.39 12.57 3.74
C MET A 71 28.33 12.60 4.87
N ASN A 72 28.06 13.78 5.42
CA ASN A 72 27.02 13.94 6.45
C ASN A 72 25.62 13.75 5.88
N GLU A 73 25.38 14.22 4.66
CA GLU A 73 24.09 14.05 3.98
C GLU A 73 23.86 12.59 3.59
N ARG A 74 24.89 11.88 3.16
CA ARG A 74 24.82 10.44 2.87
C ARG A 74 24.38 9.64 4.09
N LYS A 75 25.00 9.86 5.25
CA LYS A 75 24.59 9.20 6.51
C LYS A 75 23.13 9.47 6.87
N MET A 76 22.67 10.70 6.69
CA MET A 76 21.28 11.07 6.94
C MET A 76 20.32 10.38 5.95
N VAL A 77 20.70 10.34 4.67
CA VAL A 77 19.95 9.65 3.60
C VAL A 77 19.87 8.16 3.86
N GLU A 78 20.99 7.50 4.19
CA GLU A 78 21.04 6.07 4.53
C GLU A 78 20.09 5.74 5.69
N LYS A 79 20.10 6.55 6.76
CA LYS A 79 19.18 6.35 7.89
C LYS A 79 17.71 6.45 7.46
N LYS A 80 17.37 7.39 6.59
CA LYS A 80 16.00 7.54 6.07
C LYS A 80 15.61 6.41 5.13
N LEU A 81 16.53 5.93 4.29
CA LEU A 81 16.30 4.79 3.42
C LEU A 81 16.10 3.50 4.21
N TYR A 82 16.88 3.29 5.26
CA TYR A 82 16.64 2.18 6.19
C TYR A 82 15.24 2.24 6.79
N LYS A 83 14.79 3.43 7.21
CA LYS A 83 13.42 3.64 7.68
C LYS A 83 12.38 3.32 6.60
N ILE A 84 12.61 3.73 5.36
CA ILE A 84 11.73 3.41 4.22
C ILE A 84 11.64 1.89 4.06
N LEU A 85 12.77 1.19 3.97
CA LEU A 85 12.81 -0.26 3.79
C LEU A 85 12.07 -1.00 4.91
N TYR A 86 12.34 -0.64 6.16
CA TYR A 86 11.62 -1.21 7.30
C TYR A 86 10.11 -0.98 7.22
N ARG A 87 9.66 0.21 6.83
CA ARG A 87 8.23 0.50 6.64
C ARG A 87 7.65 -0.33 5.49
N GLU A 88 8.38 -0.51 4.39
CA GLU A 88 7.94 -1.34 3.26
C GLU A 88 7.75 -2.80 3.65
N GLU A 89 8.63 -3.36 4.48
CA GLU A 89 8.49 -4.72 5.01
C GLU A 89 7.17 -4.86 5.79
N LEU A 90 6.91 -3.93 6.71
CA LEU A 90 5.67 -3.92 7.50
C LEU A 90 4.42 -3.76 6.63
N ILE A 91 4.45 -2.83 5.67
CA ILE A 91 3.35 -2.59 4.74
C ILE A 91 3.08 -3.84 3.90
N THR A 92 4.12 -4.49 3.40
CA THR A 92 4.01 -5.71 2.58
C THR A 92 3.43 -6.86 3.37
N GLU A 93 3.89 -7.06 4.62
CA GLU A 93 3.36 -8.10 5.51
C GLU A 93 1.87 -7.85 5.80
N PHE A 94 1.50 -6.60 6.08
CA PHE A 94 0.12 -6.23 6.36
C PHE A 94 -0.78 -6.45 5.15
N ILE A 95 -0.37 -5.99 3.96
CA ILE A 95 -1.13 -6.20 2.71
C ILE A 95 -1.31 -7.69 2.46
N THR A 96 -0.27 -8.50 2.63
CA THR A 96 -0.36 -9.96 2.44
C THR A 96 -1.43 -10.57 3.34
N LYS A 97 -1.37 -10.30 4.65
CA LYS A 97 -2.37 -10.79 5.62
C LYS A 97 -3.77 -10.28 5.34
N LEU A 98 -3.90 -9.04 4.90
CA LEU A 98 -5.18 -8.45 4.53
C LEU A 98 -5.78 -9.17 3.31
N LEU A 99 -4.98 -9.45 2.29
CA LEU A 99 -5.42 -10.19 1.10
C LEU A 99 -5.82 -11.63 1.46
N GLU A 100 -5.08 -12.30 2.34
CA GLU A 100 -5.44 -13.63 2.87
C GLU A 100 -6.79 -13.58 3.60
N ALA A 101 -7.01 -12.59 4.46
CA ALA A 101 -8.27 -12.42 5.19
C ALA A 101 -9.45 -12.13 4.25
N LEU A 102 -9.27 -11.24 3.26
CA LEU A 102 -10.30 -10.95 2.25
C LEU A 102 -10.66 -12.20 1.43
N THR A 103 -9.65 -12.99 1.07
CA THR A 103 -9.83 -14.26 0.36
C THR A 103 -10.70 -15.20 1.19
N TYR A 104 -10.37 -15.39 2.47
CA TYR A 104 -11.16 -16.23 3.37
C TYR A 104 -12.62 -15.75 3.50
N LEU A 105 -12.84 -14.45 3.66
CA LEU A 105 -14.18 -13.88 3.82
C LEU A 105 -15.04 -14.10 2.58
N ILE A 106 -14.51 -13.80 1.38
CA ILE A 106 -15.22 -14.00 0.12
C ILE A 106 -15.55 -15.49 -0.11
N TYR A 107 -14.59 -16.39 0.13
CA TYR A 107 -14.84 -17.83 0.00
C TYR A 107 -15.87 -18.33 1.02
N SER A 108 -15.86 -17.81 2.25
CA SER A 108 -16.82 -18.19 3.29
C SER A 108 -18.25 -17.71 3.01
N GLU A 109 -18.42 -16.56 2.38
CA GLU A 109 -19.74 -16.07 1.96
C GLU A 109 -20.29 -16.94 0.81
N SER A 110 -19.44 -17.28 -0.17
CA SER A 110 -19.85 -18.13 -1.30
C SER A 110 -20.33 -19.53 -0.87
N SER A 111 -19.70 -20.13 0.15
CA SER A 111 -20.11 -21.44 0.65
C SER A 111 -21.42 -21.41 1.46
N THR A 112 -21.83 -20.24 1.94
CA THR A 112 -23.10 -20.04 2.65
C THR A 112 -24.27 -19.83 1.67
N GLU A 113 -24.04 -19.16 0.54
CA GLU A 113 -25.06 -18.99 -0.51
C GLU A 113 -25.43 -20.30 -1.23
N PHE A 114 -24.47 -21.21 -1.43
CA PHE A 114 -24.74 -22.54 -2.01
C PHE A 114 -25.56 -23.47 -1.11
N GLN A 115 -25.69 -23.18 0.19
CA GLN A 115 -26.51 -23.99 1.10
C GLN A 115 -27.99 -23.59 1.11
N LEU A 116 -28.36 -22.42 0.56
CA LEU A 116 -29.74 -21.94 0.53
C LEU A 116 -30.55 -22.38 -0.70
N THR A 117 -29.93 -22.98 -1.71
CA THR A 117 -30.64 -23.46 -2.93
C THR A 117 -30.95 -24.96 -2.92
N SER A 118 -30.69 -25.67 -1.83
CA SER A 118 -30.91 -27.13 -1.72
C SER A 118 -32.14 -27.47 -0.89
N ASN A 119 -33.29 -26.87 -1.18
CA ASN A 119 -34.55 -27.41 -0.69
C ASN A 119 -35.71 -27.14 -1.66
N PRO A 120 -35.90 -27.98 -2.70
CA PRO A 120 -37.18 -28.06 -3.34
C PRO A 120 -38.11 -28.79 -2.37
N PHE A 121 -38.88 -28.00 -1.62
CA PHE A 121 -39.98 -28.51 -0.82
C PHE A 121 -40.84 -29.45 -1.67
N ILE A 122 -40.99 -30.66 -1.15
CA ILE A 122 -42.01 -31.64 -1.42
C ILE A 122 -43.36 -30.94 -1.62
N ILE A 123 -44.00 -31.15 -2.78
CA ILE A 123 -45.42 -30.87 -3.00
C ILE A 123 -46.04 -32.08 -3.68
N HIS A 124 -46.83 -32.79 -2.87
CA HIS A 124 -47.88 -33.79 -3.11
C HIS A 124 -47.58 -35.03 -3.97
#